data_AF-A0A4U6XCI4-F1
#
_entry.id   AF-A0A4U6XCI4-F1
#
_cell.length_a   1.000
_cell.length_b   1.000
_cell.length_c   1.000
_cell.angle_alpha   90.00
_cell.angle_beta   90.00
_cell.angle_gamma   90.00
#
_symmetry.space_group_name_H-M   'P 1'
#
loop_
_entity.id
_entity.type
_entity.pdbx_description
1 polymer ?
#
loop_
_entity_poly.entity_id
_entity_poly.type
_entity_poly.pdbx_seq_one_letter_code
_entity_poly.pdbx_strand_id
1 'polypeptide(L)'
;MPIKSRWSEPIPNCSLQTWIFGSSFDPLSDRKAFYDADRPDTHYLTFSDYRTMAKQIAIGLKAAGLKPGDRVLLFSGNNLFFPVLFLGVLMAGGIFTGANPGFVTRELAYQLNDSGATFMVAAEGSLDTALEAAKQVSMPTSNVFVFDTTIPGSGKAEKPARDGARHWTELIAPRSQAEKFEWVEPSDARTTTCCLNYSSGTTGVPKGVEISHYSYVANGTGVVKVSALEQDHEASVARSVGLCFLPLYHTYAQTYFVANFAKQGIPVYIMAGFDFVKMLTYIQRYRVTQLVSVPPILVALTKHPITAKFDLSSLDSVGSGAAPLPADVARQTERILKKDDLIVRQGWGMTEVTCTAMTWDPTRLERSASVGELMPNYQAKLVGEDGKEITEAKVPGELWVTGPTVMRGYWRNPKATKETIVTDAEGNRWLRTGDVAYVQEYKTGGLFFIVDRMKELIKVKGNQVAPAELEALLLERQDVADAAVVGVTLDGEEFPRAYIVRSPGTNAAGEEIAKWLEKRVSRHKRLKGGVAFTDVIPKNPSGKILRKILREKAKQEVGNSVSKL
;
A
#
# COMPACT_ATOMS: atom_id res chain seq x y z
N MET A 1 10.97 13.24 -25.66
CA MET A 1 12.05 12.84 -24.74
C MET A 1 11.42 12.64 -23.39
N PRO A 2 11.68 11.51 -22.72
CA PRO A 2 11.07 11.23 -21.43
C PRO A 2 11.49 12.26 -20.38
N ILE A 3 10.56 12.58 -19.49
CA ILE A 3 10.80 13.41 -18.31
C ILE A 3 11.69 12.61 -17.37
N LYS A 4 12.81 13.20 -16.95
CA LYS A 4 13.73 12.58 -16.00
C LYS A 4 13.53 13.17 -14.61
N SER A 5 13.76 12.37 -13.58
CA SER A 5 13.88 12.91 -12.22
C SER A 5 15.04 13.91 -12.18
N ARG A 6 14.85 14.99 -11.42
CA ARG A 6 15.94 15.93 -11.11
C ARG A 6 16.88 15.38 -10.03
N TRP A 7 16.47 14.32 -9.35
CA TRP A 7 17.27 13.67 -8.34
C TRP A 7 17.93 12.41 -8.91
N SER A 8 19.20 12.26 -8.57
CA SER A 8 19.97 11.04 -8.78
C SER A 8 20.55 10.63 -7.45
N GLU A 9 20.47 9.34 -7.12
CA GLU A 9 20.97 8.82 -5.85
C GLU A 9 21.67 7.48 -6.10
N PRO A 10 22.93 7.29 -5.68
CA PRO A 10 23.60 5.99 -5.74
C PRO A 10 22.82 4.96 -4.94
N ILE A 11 22.51 3.81 -5.55
CA ILE A 11 21.78 2.74 -4.88
C ILE A 11 22.75 1.63 -4.49
N PRO A 12 22.88 1.32 -3.19
CA PRO A 12 23.69 0.19 -2.73
C PRO A 12 23.22 -1.13 -3.36
N ASN A 13 24.16 -1.94 -3.87
CA ASN A 13 23.87 -3.29 -4.33
C ASN A 13 24.00 -4.29 -3.17
N CYS A 14 23.05 -4.29 -2.25
CA CYS A 14 23.04 -5.17 -1.08
C CYS A 14 21.65 -5.76 -0.82
N SER A 15 21.59 -6.72 0.10
CA SER A 15 20.31 -7.20 0.62
C SER A 15 19.54 -6.09 1.36
N LEU A 16 18.24 -6.33 1.56
CA LEU A 16 17.38 -5.38 2.27
C LEU A 16 17.77 -5.29 3.76
N GLN A 17 18.06 -6.42 4.38
CA GLN A 17 18.51 -6.51 5.77
C GLN A 17 19.84 -5.78 5.98
N THR A 18 20.78 -5.85 5.03
CA THR A 18 22.03 -5.07 5.07
C THR A 18 21.77 -3.59 4.87
N TRP A 19 20.85 -3.18 3.99
CA TRP A 19 20.48 -1.76 3.88
C TRP A 19 19.90 -1.21 5.19
N ILE A 20 19.01 -1.96 5.85
CA ILE A 20 18.38 -1.55 7.12
C ILE A 20 19.40 -1.50 8.26
N PHE A 21 20.17 -2.58 8.48
CA PHE A 21 20.98 -2.77 9.69
C PHE A 21 22.48 -2.52 9.53
N GLY A 22 22.98 -2.38 8.29
CA GLY A 22 24.42 -2.30 8.01
C GLY A 22 25.10 -3.66 7.97
N SER A 23 25.11 -4.40 9.09
CA SER A 23 25.75 -5.72 9.15
C SER A 23 25.11 -6.68 10.17
N SER A 24 25.49 -7.95 10.07
CA SER A 24 25.05 -9.03 10.97
C SER A 24 25.42 -8.82 12.43
N PHE A 25 26.44 -7.99 12.71
CA PHE A 25 27.15 -8.00 13.99
C PHE A 25 27.32 -6.62 14.63
N ASP A 26 27.27 -5.52 13.86
CA ASP A 26 27.51 -4.18 14.41
C ASP A 26 26.52 -3.85 15.54
N PRO A 27 26.91 -3.11 16.57
CA PRO A 27 26.00 -2.74 17.63
C PRO A 27 24.81 -1.95 17.08
N LEU A 28 23.60 -2.28 17.57
CA LEU A 28 22.38 -1.52 17.29
C LEU A 28 21.85 -0.90 18.57
N SER A 29 21.09 0.18 18.41
CA SER A 29 20.46 0.86 19.54
C SER A 29 19.46 -0.02 20.27
N ASP A 30 19.44 0.04 21.60
CA ASP A 30 18.38 -0.56 22.42
C ASP A 30 17.14 0.35 22.54
N ARG A 31 17.04 1.43 21.74
CA ARG A 31 15.79 2.18 21.62
C ARG A 31 14.70 1.28 21.02
N LYS A 32 13.47 1.48 21.49
CA LYS A 32 12.28 0.77 21.01
C LYS A 32 12.01 1.12 19.54
N ALA A 33 11.92 0.11 18.70
CA ALA A 33 11.62 0.20 17.27
C ALA A 33 10.14 -0.03 16.97
N PHE A 34 9.54 -1.04 17.62
CA PHE A 34 8.14 -1.40 17.42
C PHE A 34 7.42 -1.57 18.74
N TYR A 35 6.15 -1.18 18.76
CA TYR A 35 5.24 -1.34 19.90
C TYR A 35 3.95 -1.99 19.42
N ASP A 36 3.38 -2.89 20.22
CA ASP A 36 1.95 -3.17 20.14
C ASP A 36 1.20 -1.92 20.62
N ALA A 37 0.34 -1.34 19.78
CA ALA A 37 -0.33 -0.08 20.11
C ALA A 37 -1.32 -0.20 21.28
N ASP A 38 -1.88 -1.39 21.54
CA ASP A 38 -2.77 -1.65 22.67
C ASP A 38 -1.96 -1.93 23.95
N ARG A 39 -0.76 -2.50 23.84
CA ARG A 39 0.07 -2.97 24.99
C ARG A 39 1.54 -2.49 24.94
N PRO A 40 1.84 -1.19 24.77
CA PRO A 40 3.20 -0.70 24.45
C PRO A 40 4.23 -0.87 25.58
N ASP A 41 3.78 -1.03 26.83
CA ASP A 41 4.66 -1.15 28.00
C ASP A 41 5.21 -2.57 28.17
N THR A 42 4.51 -3.57 27.64
CA THR A 42 4.85 -5.00 27.81
C THR A 42 5.17 -5.69 26.49
N HIS A 43 4.66 -5.17 25.37
CA HIS A 43 4.82 -5.75 24.04
C HIS A 43 5.52 -4.74 23.13
N TYR A 44 6.84 -4.84 23.07
CA TYR A 44 7.67 -4.00 22.22
C TYR A 44 8.92 -4.76 21.75
N LEU A 45 9.56 -4.24 20.71
CA LEU A 45 10.85 -4.68 20.21
C LEU A 45 11.80 -3.48 20.15
N THR A 46 13.02 -3.61 20.65
CA THR A 46 14.10 -2.67 20.36
C THR A 46 14.66 -2.85 18.95
N PHE A 47 15.48 -1.92 18.44
CA PHE A 47 16.17 -2.14 17.16
C PHE A 47 17.11 -3.35 17.24
N SER A 48 17.74 -3.57 18.39
CA SER A 48 18.53 -4.76 18.69
C SER A 48 17.69 -6.04 18.66
N ASP A 49 16.51 -6.04 19.29
CA ASP A 49 15.58 -7.18 19.25
C ASP A 49 15.05 -7.45 17.84
N TYR A 50 14.76 -6.39 17.08
CA TYR A 50 14.28 -6.52 15.70
C TYR A 50 15.26 -7.33 14.84
N ARG A 51 16.55 -6.96 14.83
CA ARG A 51 17.57 -7.72 14.10
C ARG A 51 17.76 -9.10 14.70
N THR A 52 17.91 -9.19 16.02
CA THR A 52 18.24 -10.45 16.70
C THR A 52 17.15 -11.49 16.50
N MET A 53 15.88 -11.11 16.68
CA MET A 53 14.75 -12.00 16.50
C MET A 53 14.52 -12.40 15.05
N ALA A 54 14.77 -11.50 14.09
CA ALA A 54 14.80 -11.87 12.68
C ALA A 54 15.87 -12.95 12.39
N LYS A 55 17.07 -12.84 12.99
CA LYS A 55 18.11 -13.88 12.89
C LYS A 55 17.68 -15.18 13.57
N GLN A 56 17.01 -15.12 14.73
CA GLN A 56 16.47 -16.32 15.39
C GLN A 56 15.47 -17.04 14.48
N ILE A 57 14.51 -16.30 13.89
CA ILE A 57 13.55 -16.84 12.92
C ILE A 57 14.26 -17.43 11.70
N ALA A 58 15.29 -16.78 11.18
CA ALA A 58 16.05 -17.28 10.04
C ALA A 58 16.68 -18.65 10.32
N ILE A 59 17.29 -18.81 11.50
CA ILE A 59 17.86 -20.09 11.96
C ILE A 59 16.76 -21.13 12.13
N GLY A 60 15.64 -20.76 12.77
CA GLY A 60 14.51 -21.67 12.97
C GLY A 60 13.89 -22.17 11.65
N LEU A 61 13.73 -21.28 10.67
CA LEU A 61 13.26 -21.64 9.33
C LEU A 61 14.23 -22.57 8.61
N LYS A 62 15.54 -22.29 8.67
CA LYS A 62 16.57 -23.19 8.13
C LYS A 62 16.54 -24.56 8.79
N ALA A 63 16.39 -24.61 10.11
CA ALA A 63 16.26 -25.86 10.87
C ALA A 63 14.97 -26.63 10.53
N ALA A 64 13.88 -25.91 10.20
CA ALA A 64 12.65 -26.49 9.71
C ALA A 64 12.75 -27.02 8.26
N GLY A 65 13.85 -26.72 7.55
CA GLY A 65 14.12 -27.22 6.21
C GLY A 65 13.95 -26.20 5.08
N LEU A 66 13.81 -24.90 5.38
CA LEU A 66 13.75 -23.85 4.36
C LEU A 66 15.06 -23.79 3.57
N LYS A 67 14.97 -23.84 2.24
CA LYS A 67 16.12 -23.69 1.33
C LYS A 67 16.16 -22.29 0.74
N PRO A 68 17.33 -21.77 0.35
CA PRO A 68 17.42 -20.51 -0.37
C PRO A 68 16.51 -20.49 -1.61
N GLY A 69 15.76 -19.40 -1.78
CA GLY A 69 14.77 -19.23 -2.84
C GLY A 69 13.38 -19.80 -2.55
N ASP A 70 13.19 -20.60 -1.49
CA ASP A 70 11.86 -21.05 -1.07
C ASP A 70 11.00 -19.87 -0.62
N ARG A 71 9.68 -19.99 -0.80
CA ARG A 71 8.72 -18.94 -0.41
C ARG A 71 8.10 -19.27 0.95
N VAL A 72 8.02 -18.26 1.81
CA VAL A 72 7.29 -18.34 3.08
C VAL A 72 6.11 -17.37 3.01
N LEU A 73 4.90 -17.90 3.14
CA LEU A 73 3.67 -17.11 3.08
C LEU A 73 3.24 -16.70 4.49
N LEU A 74 3.01 -15.40 4.70
CA LEU A 74 2.44 -14.87 5.94
C LEU A 74 0.98 -14.46 5.70
N PHE A 75 0.06 -15.23 6.26
CA PHE A 75 -1.38 -15.01 6.23
C PHE A 75 -1.84 -14.40 7.55
N SER A 76 -1.60 -13.10 7.70
CA SER A 76 -1.87 -12.38 8.94
C SER A 76 -2.21 -10.91 8.66
N GLY A 77 -3.01 -10.34 9.55
CA GLY A 77 -3.10 -8.89 9.70
C GLY A 77 -1.83 -8.31 10.33
N ASN A 78 -1.93 -7.06 10.78
CA ASN A 78 -0.81 -6.41 11.45
C ASN A 78 -0.54 -7.07 12.80
N ASN A 79 0.73 -7.20 13.14
CA ASN A 79 1.20 -7.83 14.38
C ASN A 79 2.58 -7.25 14.73
N LEU A 80 2.88 -7.11 16.03
CA LEU A 80 4.18 -6.67 16.54
C LEU A 80 5.36 -7.43 15.93
N PHE A 81 5.21 -8.74 15.71
CA PHE A 81 6.27 -9.62 15.21
C PHE A 81 6.24 -9.80 13.68
N PHE A 82 5.34 -9.13 12.96
CA PHE A 82 5.34 -9.15 11.49
C PHE A 82 6.70 -8.68 10.92
N PRO A 83 7.32 -7.58 11.40
CA PRO A 83 8.63 -7.14 10.91
C PRO A 83 9.71 -8.22 11.04
N VAL A 84 9.79 -8.91 12.19
CA VAL A 84 10.83 -9.93 12.43
C VAL A 84 10.63 -11.16 11.56
N LEU A 85 9.39 -11.57 11.29
CA LEU A 85 9.09 -12.65 10.34
C LEU A 85 9.48 -12.26 8.92
N PHE A 86 9.12 -11.04 8.50
CA PHE A 86 9.46 -10.52 7.18
C PHE A 86 10.98 -10.58 6.95
N LEU A 87 11.78 -10.00 7.84
CA LEU A 87 13.25 -10.02 7.69
C LEU A 87 13.86 -11.39 7.98
N GLY A 88 13.29 -12.20 8.87
CA GLY A 88 13.79 -13.54 9.16
C GLY A 88 13.72 -14.47 7.96
N VAL A 89 12.67 -14.35 7.14
CA VAL A 89 12.58 -15.07 5.86
C VAL A 89 13.74 -14.66 4.93
N LEU A 90 13.99 -13.36 4.78
CA LEU A 90 15.06 -12.84 3.91
C LEU A 90 16.45 -13.24 4.42
N MET A 91 16.68 -13.13 5.73
CA MET A 91 17.95 -13.52 6.37
C MET A 91 18.23 -15.02 6.26
N ALA A 92 17.20 -15.84 6.09
CA ALA A 92 17.34 -17.26 5.78
C ALA A 92 17.68 -17.55 4.31
N GLY A 93 17.59 -16.54 3.44
CA GLY A 93 17.70 -16.66 1.97
C GLY A 93 16.38 -17.03 1.29
N GLY A 94 15.26 -16.98 2.02
CA GLY A 94 13.92 -17.22 1.48
C GLY A 94 13.30 -15.98 0.84
N ILE A 95 12.17 -16.18 0.19
CA ILE A 95 11.36 -15.14 -0.46
C ILE A 95 10.07 -14.94 0.34
N PHE A 96 9.82 -13.72 0.77
CA PHE A 96 8.60 -13.41 1.53
C PHE A 96 7.38 -13.24 0.62
N THR A 97 6.20 -13.70 1.04
CA THR A 97 4.93 -13.31 0.43
C THR A 97 3.86 -13.05 1.49
N GLY A 98 3.22 -11.88 1.44
CA GLY A 98 2.11 -11.53 2.32
C GLY A 98 0.77 -11.89 1.68
N ALA A 99 -0.14 -12.45 2.47
CA ALA A 99 -1.52 -12.73 2.04
C ALA A 99 -2.51 -11.87 2.84
N ASN A 100 -3.58 -11.44 2.16
CA ASN A 100 -4.64 -10.66 2.79
C ASN A 100 -5.37 -11.55 3.82
N PRO A 101 -5.43 -11.20 5.11
CA PRO A 101 -6.06 -12.00 6.16
C PRO A 101 -7.56 -12.22 5.96
N GLY A 102 -8.21 -11.42 5.11
CA GLY A 102 -9.61 -11.57 4.74
C GLY A 102 -9.87 -12.58 3.61
N PHE A 103 -8.85 -13.25 3.08
CA PHE A 103 -9.05 -14.27 2.06
C PHE A 103 -9.84 -15.46 2.59
N VAL A 104 -10.74 -15.97 1.75
CA VAL A 104 -11.34 -17.29 1.95
C VAL A 104 -10.39 -18.38 1.48
N THR A 105 -10.66 -19.63 1.88
CA THR A 105 -9.83 -20.81 1.60
C THR A 105 -9.36 -20.90 0.15
N ARG A 106 -10.27 -20.73 -0.83
CA ARG A 106 -9.96 -20.83 -2.26
C ARG A 106 -8.96 -19.76 -2.72
N GLU A 107 -9.07 -18.56 -2.19
CA GLU A 107 -8.20 -17.43 -2.55
C GLU A 107 -6.80 -17.62 -1.96
N LEU A 108 -6.73 -18.09 -0.70
CA LEU A 108 -5.47 -18.43 -0.05
C LEU A 108 -4.78 -19.63 -0.74
N ALA A 109 -5.53 -20.69 -1.05
CA ALA A 109 -5.01 -21.86 -1.78
C ALA A 109 -4.47 -21.48 -3.17
N TYR A 110 -5.14 -20.55 -3.87
CA TYR A 110 -4.64 -20.00 -5.12
C TYR A 110 -3.26 -19.34 -4.94
N GLN A 111 -3.09 -18.45 -3.96
CA GLN A 111 -1.81 -17.79 -3.72
C GLN A 111 -0.72 -18.76 -3.25
N LEU A 112 -1.05 -19.72 -2.38
CA LEU A 112 -0.11 -20.76 -1.95
C LEU A 112 0.43 -21.56 -3.15
N ASN A 113 -0.45 -21.97 -4.05
CA ASN A 113 -0.08 -22.72 -5.26
C ASN A 113 0.71 -21.87 -6.26
N ASP A 114 0.28 -20.64 -6.53
CA ASP A 114 0.93 -19.73 -7.50
C ASP A 114 2.34 -19.33 -7.03
N SER A 115 2.47 -18.92 -5.77
CA SER A 115 3.77 -18.58 -5.16
C SER A 115 4.67 -19.80 -4.98
N GLY A 116 4.06 -20.98 -4.87
CA GLY A 116 4.75 -22.21 -4.50
C GLY A 116 5.40 -22.10 -3.13
N ALA A 117 4.70 -21.53 -2.16
CA ALA A 117 5.17 -21.41 -0.78
C ALA A 117 5.35 -22.80 -0.15
N THR A 118 6.49 -23.00 0.53
CA THR A 118 6.80 -24.28 1.21
C THR A 118 6.47 -24.24 2.69
N PHE A 119 6.36 -23.03 3.26
CA PHE A 119 5.91 -22.78 4.62
C PHE A 119 4.84 -21.70 4.65
N MET A 120 3.94 -21.80 5.62
CA MET A 120 2.93 -20.79 5.90
C MET A 120 2.96 -20.42 7.37
N VAL A 121 2.89 -19.12 7.66
CA VAL A 121 2.69 -18.58 9.00
C VAL A 121 1.31 -17.91 8.97
N ALA A 122 0.39 -18.37 9.79
CA ALA A 122 -1.02 -17.97 9.74
C ALA A 122 -1.48 -17.42 11.08
N ALA A 123 -2.15 -16.26 11.07
CA ALA A 123 -2.75 -15.70 12.27
C ALA A 123 -3.68 -16.71 12.92
N GLU A 124 -3.67 -16.79 14.26
CA GLU A 124 -4.47 -17.77 14.99
C GLU A 124 -5.96 -17.72 14.64
N GLY A 125 -6.53 -16.51 14.53
CA GLY A 125 -7.94 -16.32 14.15
C GLY A 125 -8.30 -16.77 12.73
N SER A 126 -7.30 -17.06 11.89
CA SER A 126 -7.47 -17.53 10.51
C SER A 126 -6.88 -18.93 10.28
N LEU A 127 -6.56 -19.66 11.36
CA LEU A 127 -5.88 -20.95 11.27
C LEU A 127 -6.71 -22.01 10.52
N ASP A 128 -8.03 -22.08 10.73
CA ASP A 128 -8.87 -23.07 10.04
C ASP A 128 -8.85 -22.89 8.52
N THR A 129 -8.99 -21.64 8.05
CA THR A 129 -8.85 -21.28 6.64
C THR A 129 -7.48 -21.66 6.10
N ALA A 130 -6.44 -21.43 6.89
CA ALA A 130 -5.06 -21.75 6.52
C ALA A 130 -4.85 -23.26 6.38
N LEU A 131 -5.30 -24.06 7.34
CA LEU A 131 -5.17 -25.52 7.32
C LEU A 131 -5.93 -26.15 6.15
N GLU A 132 -7.14 -25.68 5.87
CA GLU A 132 -7.91 -26.18 4.73
C GLU A 132 -7.26 -25.76 3.40
N ALA A 133 -6.73 -24.54 3.29
CA ALA A 133 -6.02 -24.10 2.09
C ALA A 133 -4.70 -24.89 1.90
N ALA A 134 -3.96 -25.16 2.97
CA ALA A 134 -2.75 -25.98 2.96
C ALA A 134 -3.06 -27.40 2.45
N LYS A 135 -4.16 -28.01 2.92
CA LYS A 135 -4.63 -29.31 2.44
C LYS A 135 -4.94 -29.31 0.94
N GLN A 136 -5.61 -28.27 0.42
CA GLN A 136 -5.93 -28.16 -1.01
C GLN A 136 -4.68 -28.12 -1.91
N VAL A 137 -3.57 -27.59 -1.41
CA VAL A 137 -2.29 -27.52 -2.14
C VAL A 137 -1.28 -28.59 -1.71
N SER A 138 -1.70 -29.56 -0.90
CA SER A 138 -0.84 -30.63 -0.36
C SER A 138 0.38 -30.12 0.42
N MET A 139 0.27 -28.97 1.08
CA MET A 139 1.28 -28.48 2.02
C MET A 139 1.20 -29.31 3.32
N PRO A 140 2.31 -29.91 3.80
CA PRO A 140 2.32 -30.62 5.07
C PRO A 140 1.92 -29.69 6.22
N THR A 141 1.03 -30.14 7.10
CA THR A 141 0.57 -29.30 8.22
C THR A 141 1.70 -28.91 9.17
N SER A 142 2.75 -29.72 9.27
CA SER A 142 3.98 -29.41 10.01
C SER A 142 4.74 -28.18 9.47
N ASN A 143 4.41 -27.71 8.27
CA ASN A 143 4.96 -26.50 7.67
C ASN A 143 4.06 -25.26 7.87
N VAL A 144 2.94 -25.43 8.59
CA VAL A 144 2.05 -24.35 9.01
C VAL A 144 2.38 -23.95 10.45
N PHE A 145 2.67 -22.67 10.65
CA PHE A 145 2.93 -22.07 11.96
C PHE A 145 1.78 -21.16 12.38
N VAL A 146 1.19 -21.42 13.54
CA VAL A 146 0.18 -20.55 14.16
C VAL A 146 0.87 -19.30 14.71
N PHE A 147 0.35 -18.13 14.36
CA PHE A 147 0.94 -16.83 14.64
C PHE A 147 0.03 -15.97 15.51
N ASP A 148 0.59 -15.46 16.60
CA ASP A 148 -0.10 -14.64 17.60
C ASP A 148 0.84 -13.57 18.17
N THR A 149 0.51 -13.00 19.33
CA THR A 149 1.34 -12.00 20.01
C THR A 149 2.14 -12.55 21.20
N THR A 150 2.31 -13.87 21.29
CA THR A 150 3.10 -14.50 22.34
C THR A 150 4.52 -13.93 22.40
N ILE A 151 4.92 -13.38 23.55
CA ILE A 151 6.30 -12.97 23.79
C ILE A 151 7.19 -14.22 23.93
N PRO A 152 8.20 -14.44 23.06
CA PRO A 152 9.07 -15.61 23.16
C PRO A 152 9.78 -15.68 24.52
N GLY A 153 9.83 -16.87 25.12
CA GLY A 153 10.46 -17.09 26.44
C GLY A 153 9.57 -16.82 27.65
N SER A 154 8.34 -16.33 27.46
CA SER A 154 7.36 -16.11 28.56
C SER A 154 6.78 -17.39 29.19
N GLY A 155 7.09 -18.57 28.64
CA GLY A 155 6.77 -19.87 29.24
C GLY A 155 5.42 -20.48 28.86
N LYS A 156 4.52 -19.74 28.19
CA LYS A 156 3.29 -20.28 27.58
C LYS A 156 2.92 -19.49 26.32
N ALA A 157 2.57 -20.21 25.25
CA ALA A 157 1.87 -19.58 24.12
C ALA A 157 0.51 -19.06 24.59
N GLU A 158 0.09 -17.90 24.09
CA GLU A 158 -1.25 -17.36 24.36
C GLU A 158 -2.31 -18.37 23.91
N LYS A 159 -2.06 -19.08 22.81
CA LYS A 159 -2.88 -20.19 22.32
C LYS A 159 -2.03 -21.34 21.76
N PRO A 160 -2.35 -22.61 22.07
CA PRO A 160 -1.57 -23.75 21.57
C PRO A 160 -1.80 -23.99 20.08
N ALA A 161 -0.77 -24.51 19.40
CA ALA A 161 -0.95 -25.04 18.06
C ALA A 161 -1.83 -26.30 18.07
N ARG A 162 -2.55 -26.56 16.97
CA ARG A 162 -3.48 -27.68 16.82
C ARG A 162 -3.41 -28.32 15.43
N ASP A 163 -3.99 -29.50 15.31
CA ASP A 163 -4.19 -30.20 14.02
C ASP A 163 -2.88 -30.50 13.26
N GLY A 164 -1.77 -30.65 13.99
CA GLY A 164 -0.44 -30.91 13.42
C GLY A 164 0.32 -29.65 12.98
N ALA A 165 -0.27 -28.47 13.14
CA ALA A 165 0.44 -27.20 12.99
C ALA A 165 1.42 -26.99 14.16
N ARG A 166 2.41 -26.14 13.93
CA ARG A 166 3.43 -25.76 14.91
C ARG A 166 3.16 -24.36 15.43
N HIS A 167 3.70 -24.00 16.58
CA HIS A 167 3.60 -22.61 17.05
C HIS A 167 4.75 -21.78 16.46
N TRP A 168 4.50 -20.53 16.05
CA TRP A 168 5.54 -19.71 15.42
C TRP A 168 6.76 -19.47 16.33
N THR A 169 6.59 -19.51 17.65
CA THR A 169 7.70 -19.37 18.60
C THR A 169 8.71 -20.52 18.51
N GLU A 170 8.34 -21.66 17.91
CA GLU A 170 9.30 -22.73 17.63
C GLU A 170 10.36 -22.33 16.59
N LEU A 171 10.11 -21.26 15.81
CA LEU A 171 11.10 -20.65 14.93
C LEU A 171 12.11 -19.78 15.68
N ILE A 172 11.88 -19.47 16.95
CA ILE A 172 12.78 -18.62 17.74
C ILE A 172 13.94 -19.47 18.26
N ALA A 173 15.02 -19.52 17.48
CA ALA A 173 16.28 -20.15 17.90
C ALA A 173 16.89 -19.45 19.14
N PRO A 174 17.78 -20.11 19.92
CA PRO A 174 18.44 -19.48 21.06
C PRO A 174 19.20 -18.20 20.68
N ARG A 175 19.13 -17.16 21.53
CA ARG A 175 19.80 -15.86 21.28
C ARG A 175 21.30 -16.01 21.03
N SER A 176 21.96 -16.91 21.75
CA SER A 176 23.39 -17.22 21.59
C SER A 176 23.77 -17.75 20.21
N GLN A 177 22.84 -18.38 19.49
CA GLN A 177 23.03 -18.78 18.09
C GLN A 177 22.84 -17.58 17.16
N ALA A 178 21.81 -16.76 17.41
CA ALA A 178 21.55 -15.55 16.63
C ALA A 178 22.69 -14.54 16.70
N GLU A 179 23.37 -14.39 17.85
CA GLU A 179 24.53 -13.50 17.99
C GLU A 179 25.70 -13.89 17.07
N LYS A 180 25.86 -15.19 16.77
CA LYS A 180 26.93 -15.73 15.92
C LYS A 180 26.51 -15.97 14.47
N PHE A 181 25.22 -15.85 14.18
CA PHE A 181 24.69 -16.13 12.85
C PHE A 181 25.00 -14.99 11.88
N GLU A 182 25.59 -15.32 10.75
CA GLU A 182 25.67 -14.43 9.59
C GLU A 182 24.48 -14.75 8.67
N TRP A 183 23.67 -13.73 8.36
CA TRP A 183 22.53 -13.95 7.47
C TRP A 183 22.98 -14.18 6.02
N VAL A 184 22.07 -14.73 5.22
CA VAL A 184 22.33 -14.94 3.79
C VAL A 184 22.35 -13.59 3.07
N GLU A 185 23.45 -13.31 2.39
CA GLU A 185 23.55 -12.23 1.40
C GLU A 185 23.33 -12.80 -0.02
N PRO A 186 22.57 -12.11 -0.88
CA PRO A 186 22.43 -12.49 -2.27
C PRO A 186 23.74 -12.31 -3.03
N SER A 187 24.06 -13.22 -3.94
CA SER A 187 25.21 -13.06 -4.84
C SER A 187 25.07 -11.82 -5.74
N ASP A 188 23.84 -11.50 -6.14
CA ASP A 188 23.48 -10.24 -6.77
C ASP A 188 22.07 -9.81 -6.37
N ALA A 189 21.99 -8.68 -5.66
CA ALA A 189 20.72 -8.15 -5.17
C ALA A 189 19.78 -7.68 -6.30
N ARG A 190 20.29 -7.42 -7.50
CA ARG A 190 19.47 -7.01 -8.68
C ARG A 190 18.61 -8.15 -9.19
N THR A 191 19.14 -9.35 -9.14
CA THR A 191 18.51 -10.55 -9.70
C THR A 191 17.91 -11.44 -8.64
N THR A 192 18.26 -11.27 -7.37
CA THR A 192 17.69 -12.05 -6.26
C THR A 192 16.38 -11.47 -5.78
N THR A 193 15.31 -12.26 -5.87
CA THR A 193 13.96 -11.90 -5.42
C THR A 193 13.91 -11.84 -3.90
N CYS A 194 13.38 -10.74 -3.38
CA CYS A 194 13.17 -10.48 -1.96
C CYS A 194 11.74 -10.84 -1.56
N CYS A 195 10.75 -10.37 -2.33
CA CYS A 195 9.35 -10.64 -2.03
C CYS A 195 8.48 -10.84 -3.27
N LEU A 196 7.43 -11.64 -3.09
CA LEU A 196 6.30 -11.76 -4.01
C LEU A 196 5.10 -11.07 -3.39
N ASN A 197 4.86 -9.83 -3.78
CA ASN A 197 3.70 -9.07 -3.32
C ASN A 197 2.58 -9.18 -4.35
N TYR A 198 1.41 -9.65 -3.93
CA TYR A 198 0.32 -9.93 -4.85
C TYR A 198 -0.47 -8.67 -5.18
N SER A 199 -0.55 -8.33 -6.46
CA SER A 199 -1.37 -7.23 -6.97
C SER A 199 -2.59 -7.80 -7.68
N SER A 200 -3.77 -7.20 -7.48
CA SER A 200 -4.99 -7.58 -8.23
C SER A 200 -4.90 -7.23 -9.73
N GLY A 201 -3.86 -6.50 -10.14
CA GLY A 201 -3.61 -6.05 -11.51
C GLY A 201 -4.80 -5.35 -12.21
N THR A 202 -4.69 -5.25 -13.53
CA THR A 202 -5.78 -4.81 -14.43
C THR A 202 -6.81 -5.92 -14.66
N THR A 203 -6.37 -7.18 -14.67
CA THR A 203 -7.13 -8.38 -15.07
C THR A 203 -8.02 -9.01 -13.98
N GLY A 204 -7.83 -8.65 -12.70
CA GLY A 204 -8.72 -9.04 -11.59
C GLY A 204 -8.33 -10.32 -10.82
N VAL A 205 -7.47 -11.17 -11.38
CA VAL A 205 -6.85 -12.28 -10.64
C VAL A 205 -5.54 -11.76 -10.00
N PRO A 206 -5.29 -11.99 -8.70
CA PRO A 206 -4.04 -11.60 -8.07
C PRO A 206 -2.82 -12.20 -8.75
N LYS A 207 -1.77 -11.41 -9.00
CA LYS A 207 -0.50 -11.86 -9.59
C LYS A 207 0.64 -11.56 -8.64
N GLY A 208 1.54 -12.52 -8.42
CA GLY A 208 2.75 -12.29 -7.64
C GLY A 208 3.70 -11.33 -8.37
N VAL A 209 3.88 -10.12 -7.84
CA VAL A 209 4.87 -9.16 -8.35
C VAL A 209 6.24 -9.50 -7.77
N GLU A 210 7.18 -9.80 -8.65
CA GLU A 210 8.53 -10.21 -8.28
C GLU A 210 9.42 -8.98 -8.03
N ILE A 211 9.68 -8.69 -6.74
CA ILE A 211 10.49 -7.56 -6.29
C ILE A 211 11.85 -8.08 -5.86
N SER A 212 12.93 -7.54 -6.42
CA SER A 212 14.30 -7.89 -6.02
C SER A 212 14.74 -7.15 -4.76
N HIS A 213 15.79 -7.65 -4.11
CA HIS A 213 16.43 -6.92 -3.01
C HIS A 213 16.84 -5.50 -3.45
N TYR A 214 17.45 -5.36 -4.63
CA TYR A 214 17.86 -4.07 -5.16
C TYR A 214 16.68 -3.13 -5.43
N SER A 215 15.58 -3.62 -6.01
CA SER A 215 14.40 -2.76 -6.26
C SER A 215 13.80 -2.23 -4.95
N TYR A 216 13.83 -3.04 -3.89
CA TYR A 216 13.43 -2.63 -2.55
C TYR A 216 14.38 -1.59 -1.94
N VAL A 217 15.68 -1.85 -1.98
CA VAL A 217 16.72 -0.92 -1.50
C VAL A 217 16.70 0.39 -2.28
N ALA A 218 16.45 0.34 -3.59
CA ALA A 218 16.29 1.51 -4.45
C ALA A 218 15.09 2.36 -4.00
N ASN A 219 13.95 1.72 -3.71
CA ASN A 219 12.76 2.43 -3.25
C ASN A 219 13.02 3.11 -1.89
N GLY A 220 13.59 2.38 -0.92
CA GLY A 220 13.92 2.93 0.39
C GLY A 220 14.95 4.07 0.33
N THR A 221 16.04 3.87 -0.41
CA THR A 221 17.08 4.89 -0.64
C THR A 221 16.48 6.17 -1.24
N GLY A 222 15.63 6.03 -2.25
CA GLY A 222 14.94 7.18 -2.84
C GLY A 222 14.03 7.92 -1.85
N VAL A 223 13.22 7.18 -1.08
CA VAL A 223 12.29 7.78 -0.10
C VAL A 223 13.04 8.51 1.01
N VAL A 224 14.10 7.89 1.56
CA VAL A 224 14.96 8.52 2.56
C VAL A 224 15.62 9.77 1.99
N LYS A 225 16.14 9.72 0.76
CA LYS A 225 16.76 10.88 0.10
C LYS A 225 15.79 12.06 -0.03
N VAL A 226 14.58 11.83 -0.52
CA VAL A 226 13.61 12.93 -0.70
C VAL A 226 13.15 13.45 0.67
N SER A 227 12.94 12.57 1.65
CA SER A 227 12.60 12.99 3.02
C SER A 227 13.70 13.83 3.66
N ALA A 228 14.97 13.55 3.35
CA ALA A 228 16.13 14.30 3.83
C ALA A 228 16.26 15.73 3.25
N LEU A 229 15.41 16.11 2.29
CA LEU A 229 15.31 17.49 1.81
C LEU A 229 14.48 18.37 2.76
N GLU A 230 13.78 17.78 3.73
CA GLU A 230 13.04 18.54 4.74
C GLU A 230 13.98 19.40 5.59
N GLN A 231 13.55 20.62 5.91
CA GLN A 231 14.29 21.49 6.82
C GLN A 231 14.39 20.83 8.20
N ASP A 232 15.58 20.92 8.82
CA ASP A 232 15.88 20.30 10.11
C ASP A 232 15.59 18.78 10.15
N HIS A 233 15.83 18.08 9.03
CA HIS A 233 15.54 16.66 8.86
C HIS A 233 16.02 15.78 10.03
N GLU A 234 17.25 15.94 10.50
CA GLU A 234 17.78 15.13 11.62
C GLU A 234 16.97 15.33 12.90
N ALA A 235 16.62 16.57 13.23
CA ALA A 235 15.77 16.87 14.37
C ALA A 235 14.32 16.38 14.16
N SER A 236 13.83 16.38 12.91
CA SER A 236 12.54 15.83 12.50
C SER A 236 12.47 14.32 12.71
N VAL A 237 13.48 13.61 12.26
CA VAL A 237 13.62 12.17 12.45
C VAL A 237 13.76 11.82 13.94
N ALA A 238 14.56 12.58 14.70
CA ALA A 238 14.80 12.31 16.12
C ALA A 238 13.52 12.37 16.98
N ARG A 239 12.57 13.26 16.64
CA ARG A 239 11.27 13.39 17.31
C ARG A 239 10.16 12.53 16.69
N SER A 240 10.44 11.86 15.57
CA SER A 240 9.39 11.22 14.78
C SER A 240 8.83 9.97 15.46
N VAL A 241 7.51 9.81 15.37
CA VAL A 241 6.78 8.63 15.84
C VAL A 241 5.77 8.23 14.78
N GLY A 242 5.84 6.99 14.32
CA GLY A 242 4.93 6.42 13.34
C GLY A 242 3.78 5.63 13.98
N LEU A 243 2.62 5.63 13.31
CA LEU A 243 1.49 4.75 13.62
C LEU A 243 1.17 3.88 12.39
N CYS A 244 1.34 2.57 12.53
CA CYS A 244 1.06 1.60 11.48
C CYS A 244 -0.34 0.99 11.67
N PHE A 245 -1.31 1.49 10.92
CA PHE A 245 -2.61 0.85 10.74
C PHE A 245 -2.84 0.36 9.30
N LEU A 246 -1.95 0.74 8.37
CA LEU A 246 -1.98 0.23 7.01
C LEU A 246 -1.53 -1.25 6.99
N PRO A 247 -2.03 -2.06 6.05
CA PRO A 247 -1.79 -3.51 6.10
C PRO A 247 -0.35 -3.88 5.75
N LEU A 248 0.38 -4.50 6.69
CA LEU A 248 1.80 -4.88 6.57
C LEU A 248 2.07 -5.93 5.48
N TYR A 249 1.06 -6.72 5.08
CA TYR A 249 1.15 -7.63 3.93
C TYR A 249 1.14 -6.90 2.57
N HIS A 250 0.86 -5.59 2.55
CA HIS A 250 0.88 -4.76 1.35
C HIS A 250 2.15 -3.91 1.31
N THR A 251 2.70 -3.70 0.11
CA THR A 251 3.97 -2.98 -0.11
C THR A 251 4.03 -1.64 0.60
N TYR A 252 2.93 -0.88 0.61
CA TYR A 252 2.92 0.46 1.20
C TYR A 252 3.29 0.49 2.70
N ALA A 253 2.64 -0.34 3.51
CA ALA A 253 2.97 -0.40 4.93
C ALA A 253 4.31 -1.13 5.15
N GLN A 254 4.57 -2.16 4.35
CA GLN A 254 5.80 -2.94 4.41
C GLN A 254 7.04 -2.04 4.19
N THR A 255 7.08 -1.23 3.13
CA THR A 255 8.25 -0.38 2.84
C THR A 255 8.42 0.72 3.88
N TYR A 256 7.35 1.41 4.26
CA TYR A 256 7.44 2.53 5.19
C TYR A 256 7.74 2.08 6.62
N PHE A 257 6.93 1.21 7.19
CA PHE A 257 7.00 0.89 8.61
C PHE A 257 8.03 -0.19 8.94
N VAL A 258 8.25 -1.17 8.05
CA VAL A 258 9.18 -2.29 8.32
C VAL A 258 10.62 -1.95 7.93
N ALA A 259 10.80 -1.18 6.84
CA ALA A 259 12.12 -0.89 6.28
C ALA A 259 12.55 0.58 6.48
N ASN A 260 11.83 1.55 5.92
CA ASN A 260 12.29 2.95 5.86
C ASN A 260 12.34 3.63 7.23
N PHE A 261 11.33 3.42 8.07
CA PHE A 261 11.30 3.96 9.43
C PHE A 261 12.35 3.26 10.30
N ALA A 262 12.52 1.95 10.13
CA ALA A 262 13.57 1.22 10.81
C ALA A 262 14.97 1.75 10.45
N LYS A 263 15.22 1.99 9.16
CA LYS A 263 16.48 2.58 8.65
C LYS A 263 16.77 3.96 9.23
N GLN A 264 15.73 4.77 9.44
CA GLN A 264 15.86 6.12 10.00
C GLN A 264 15.83 6.13 11.54
N GLY A 265 15.63 4.98 12.20
CA GLY A 265 15.52 4.91 13.65
C GLY A 265 14.23 5.50 14.22
N ILE A 266 13.15 5.51 13.43
CA ILE A 266 11.83 6.03 13.80
C ILE A 266 11.01 4.90 14.45
N PRO A 267 10.54 5.05 15.71
CA PRO A 267 9.67 4.08 16.37
C PRO A 267 8.27 4.01 15.74
N VAL A 268 7.68 2.82 15.75
CA VAL A 268 6.35 2.56 15.18
C VAL A 268 5.43 1.86 16.18
N TYR A 269 4.27 2.45 16.42
CA TYR A 269 3.15 1.76 17.08
C TYR A 269 2.36 0.97 16.03
N ILE A 270 2.27 -0.35 16.19
CA ILE A 270 1.55 -1.24 15.28
C ILE A 270 0.15 -1.47 15.82
N MET A 271 -0.85 -1.06 15.05
CA MET A 271 -2.25 -1.34 15.30
C MET A 271 -2.63 -2.63 14.55
N ALA A 272 -3.08 -3.65 15.28
CA ALA A 272 -3.36 -4.98 14.73
C ALA A 272 -4.46 -4.98 13.65
N GLY A 273 -5.47 -4.14 13.82
CA GLY A 273 -6.54 -3.92 12.85
C GLY A 273 -7.01 -2.48 12.93
N PHE A 274 -7.38 -1.91 11.78
CA PHE A 274 -7.80 -0.51 11.71
C PHE A 274 -9.08 -0.28 12.52
N ASP A 275 -8.99 0.63 13.48
CA ASP A 275 -10.11 1.21 14.20
C ASP A 275 -9.89 2.73 14.25
N PHE A 276 -10.85 3.50 13.75
CA PHE A 276 -10.71 4.94 13.60
C PHE A 276 -10.61 5.66 14.96
N VAL A 277 -11.36 5.24 15.97
CA VAL A 277 -11.35 5.86 17.30
C VAL A 277 -10.06 5.51 18.04
N LYS A 278 -9.59 4.27 17.94
CA LYS A 278 -8.27 3.87 18.44
C LYS A 278 -7.16 4.63 17.73
N MET A 279 -7.25 4.85 16.42
CA MET A 279 -6.27 5.65 15.67
C MET A 279 -6.14 7.05 16.27
N LEU A 280 -7.25 7.75 16.47
CA LEU A 280 -7.28 9.07 17.10
C LEU A 280 -6.73 9.03 18.53
N THR A 281 -7.12 8.00 19.29
CA THR A 281 -6.63 7.76 20.66
C THR A 281 -5.12 7.58 20.71
N TYR A 282 -4.55 6.81 19.79
CA TYR A 282 -3.11 6.54 19.72
C TYR A 282 -2.32 7.74 19.24
N ILE A 283 -2.85 8.51 18.28
CA ILE A 283 -2.24 9.77 17.87
C ILE A 283 -2.09 10.70 19.07
N GLN A 284 -3.17 10.92 19.83
CA GLN A 284 -3.15 11.75 21.02
C GLN A 284 -2.23 11.18 22.12
N ARG A 285 -2.39 9.90 22.47
CA ARG A 285 -1.70 9.26 23.59
C ARG A 285 -0.19 9.16 23.36
N TYR A 286 0.22 8.74 22.16
CA TYR A 286 1.63 8.49 21.84
C TYR A 286 2.30 9.67 21.13
N ARG A 287 1.57 10.77 20.95
CA ARG A 287 2.01 11.97 20.24
C ARG A 287 2.61 11.64 18.88
N VAL A 288 1.89 10.82 18.11
CA VAL A 288 2.28 10.40 16.75
C VAL A 288 2.53 11.64 15.90
N THR A 289 3.62 11.64 15.13
CA THR A 289 4.02 12.79 14.30
C THR A 289 3.87 12.49 12.81
N GLN A 290 4.12 11.24 12.41
CA GLN A 290 4.10 10.77 11.02
C GLN A 290 2.81 9.99 10.74
N LEU A 291 1.94 10.54 9.87
CA LEU A 291 0.72 9.88 9.41
C LEU A 291 0.82 9.50 7.93
N VAL A 292 1.23 8.26 7.68
CA VAL A 292 1.17 7.64 6.35
C VAL A 292 -0.23 7.06 6.16
N SER A 293 -1.04 7.67 5.30
CA SER A 293 -2.49 7.45 5.23
C SER A 293 -2.99 7.12 3.82
N VAL A 294 -4.30 6.89 3.73
CA VAL A 294 -5.05 6.68 2.49
C VAL A 294 -6.29 7.58 2.47
N PRO A 295 -6.84 7.94 1.30
CA PRO A 295 -7.91 8.94 1.21
C PRO A 295 -9.14 8.66 2.09
N PRO A 296 -9.66 7.42 2.24
CA PRO A 296 -10.82 7.17 3.10
C PRO A 296 -10.58 7.53 4.58
N ILE A 297 -9.34 7.40 5.06
CA ILE A 297 -9.00 7.75 6.44
C ILE A 297 -8.96 9.27 6.60
N LEU A 298 -8.42 10.00 5.62
CA LEU A 298 -8.45 11.45 5.63
C LEU A 298 -9.88 11.99 5.49
N VAL A 299 -10.74 11.38 4.67
CA VAL A 299 -12.17 11.70 4.61
C VAL A 299 -12.83 11.48 5.98
N ALA A 300 -12.58 10.34 6.64
CA ALA A 300 -13.11 10.09 7.99
C ALA A 300 -12.61 11.14 8.99
N LEU A 301 -11.33 11.52 8.90
CA LEU A 301 -10.73 12.57 9.73
C LEU A 301 -11.49 13.89 9.58
N THR A 302 -11.83 14.29 8.34
CA THR A 302 -12.50 15.57 8.10
C THR A 302 -14.00 15.57 8.28
N LYS A 303 -14.66 14.42 8.13
CA LYS A 303 -16.13 14.32 8.14
C LYS A 303 -16.70 13.79 9.46
N HIS A 304 -15.95 12.98 10.21
CA HIS A 304 -16.50 12.33 11.40
C HIS A 304 -16.44 13.27 12.62
N PRO A 305 -17.57 13.57 13.29
CA PRO A 305 -17.61 14.56 14.37
C PRO A 305 -16.79 14.16 15.61
N ILE A 306 -16.51 12.86 15.78
CA ILE A 306 -15.65 12.38 16.88
C ILE A 306 -14.23 12.93 16.81
N THR A 307 -13.73 13.29 15.62
CA THR A 307 -12.36 13.80 15.44
C THR A 307 -12.09 15.00 16.34
N ALA A 308 -13.09 15.89 16.50
CA ALA A 308 -12.97 17.09 17.33
C ALA A 308 -12.77 16.82 18.83
N LYS A 309 -12.94 15.56 19.28
CA LYS A 309 -12.74 15.16 20.68
C LYS A 309 -11.29 14.76 21.00
N PHE A 310 -10.40 14.74 20.01
CA PHE A 310 -9.02 14.28 20.17
C PHE A 310 -8.01 15.38 19.80
N ASP A 311 -6.89 15.42 20.53
CA ASP A 311 -5.72 16.25 20.23
C ASP A 311 -4.86 15.59 19.16
N LEU A 312 -4.81 16.20 17.98
CA LEU A 312 -4.01 15.76 16.84
C LEU A 312 -2.81 16.69 16.55
N SER A 313 -2.52 17.62 17.47
CA SER A 313 -1.49 18.64 17.29
C SER A 313 -0.06 18.10 17.16
N SER A 314 0.17 16.83 17.54
CA SER A 314 1.48 16.19 17.37
C SER A 314 1.83 15.87 15.92
N LEU A 315 0.83 15.72 15.03
CA LEU A 315 1.05 15.41 13.62
C LEU A 315 1.77 16.56 12.92
N ASP A 316 2.99 16.35 12.42
CA ASP A 316 3.77 17.32 11.65
C ASP A 316 3.97 16.91 10.18
N SER A 317 3.72 15.65 9.86
CA SER A 317 3.79 15.10 8.51
C SER A 317 2.59 14.21 8.21
N VAL A 318 1.85 14.56 7.16
CA VAL A 318 0.68 13.79 6.70
C VAL A 318 0.83 13.49 5.21
N GLY A 319 0.93 12.20 4.90
CA GLY A 319 1.00 11.67 3.55
C GLY A 319 -0.27 10.90 3.18
N SER A 320 -0.66 10.96 1.91
CA SER A 320 -1.71 10.11 1.35
C SER A 320 -1.24 9.40 0.08
N GLY A 321 -1.55 8.12 -0.04
CA GLY A 321 -1.23 7.32 -1.23
C GLY A 321 -2.32 6.32 -1.58
N ALA A 322 -2.00 5.42 -2.51
CA ALA A 322 -2.84 4.31 -3.00
C ALA A 322 -4.10 4.68 -3.81
N ALA A 323 -4.65 5.88 -3.63
CA ALA A 323 -5.78 6.39 -4.42
C ALA A 323 -5.72 7.92 -4.50
N PRO A 324 -6.40 8.55 -5.49
CA PRO A 324 -6.49 10.00 -5.59
C PRO A 324 -7.09 10.62 -4.32
N LEU A 325 -6.43 11.64 -3.76
CA LEU A 325 -6.97 12.44 -2.66
C LEU A 325 -7.65 13.70 -3.21
N PRO A 326 -8.94 13.93 -2.92
CA PRO A 326 -9.58 15.18 -3.28
C PRO A 326 -8.90 16.39 -2.63
N ALA A 327 -8.67 17.45 -3.40
CA ALA A 327 -8.01 18.66 -2.92
C ALA A 327 -8.72 19.30 -1.72
N ASP A 328 -10.05 19.19 -1.65
CA ASP A 328 -10.82 19.73 -0.52
C ASP A 328 -10.61 18.93 0.77
N VAL A 329 -10.47 17.60 0.68
CA VAL A 329 -10.18 16.75 1.84
C VAL A 329 -8.78 17.05 2.38
N ALA A 330 -7.79 17.27 1.51
CA ALA A 330 -6.45 17.72 1.91
C ALA A 330 -6.52 19.04 2.69
N ARG A 331 -7.16 20.07 2.13
CA ARG A 331 -7.31 21.38 2.79
C ARG A 331 -8.09 21.31 4.11
N GLN A 332 -9.16 20.52 4.17
CA GLN A 332 -9.91 20.31 5.40
C GLN A 332 -9.06 19.62 6.48
N THR A 333 -8.23 18.66 6.08
CA THR A 333 -7.28 17.99 6.99
C THR A 333 -6.29 19.00 7.56
N GLU A 334 -5.66 19.83 6.72
CA GLU A 334 -4.74 20.89 7.14
C GLU A 334 -5.38 21.84 8.18
N ARG A 335 -6.64 22.25 7.93
CA ARG A 335 -7.42 23.10 8.86
C ARG A 335 -7.70 22.43 10.20
N ILE A 336 -8.03 21.13 10.21
CA ILE A 336 -8.32 20.39 11.45
C ILE A 336 -7.06 20.26 12.31
N LEU A 337 -5.90 20.11 11.69
CA LEU A 337 -4.62 20.03 12.40
C LEU A 337 -4.15 21.38 12.94
N LYS A 338 -4.79 22.49 12.53
CA LYS A 338 -4.49 23.86 12.98
C LYS A 338 -3.00 24.22 12.81
N LYS A 339 -2.40 23.78 11.71
CA LYS A 339 -1.02 24.05 11.32
C LYS A 339 -1.01 24.64 9.92
N ASP A 340 -0.88 25.95 9.82
CA ASP A 340 -0.98 26.67 8.54
C ASP A 340 0.15 26.29 7.55
N ASP A 341 1.28 25.84 8.09
CA ASP A 341 2.47 25.41 7.33
C ASP A 341 2.45 23.90 6.98
N LEU A 342 1.53 23.12 7.56
CA LEU A 342 1.41 21.70 7.24
C LEU A 342 0.65 21.56 5.92
N ILE A 343 1.28 20.89 4.96
CA ILE A 343 0.70 20.56 3.66
C ILE A 343 0.50 19.06 3.60
N VAL A 344 -0.73 18.61 3.34
CA VAL A 344 -0.98 17.19 3.11
C VAL A 344 -0.39 16.81 1.77
N ARG A 345 0.64 15.95 1.81
CA ARG A 345 1.38 15.53 0.61
C ARG A 345 0.79 14.25 0.05
N GLN A 346 0.77 14.14 -1.28
CA GLN A 346 0.42 12.90 -1.96
C GLN A 346 1.66 12.21 -2.50
N GLY A 347 1.57 10.89 -2.64
CA GLY A 347 2.54 10.10 -3.37
C GLY A 347 1.84 9.11 -4.30
N TRP A 348 2.51 8.76 -5.39
CA TRP A 348 2.03 7.75 -6.32
C TRP A 348 3.00 6.58 -6.45
N GLY A 349 2.41 5.41 -6.59
CA GLY A 349 3.10 4.20 -6.99
C GLY A 349 2.17 3.00 -6.92
N MET A 350 2.76 1.83 -7.07
CA MET A 350 2.08 0.54 -7.22
C MET A 350 3.01 -0.59 -6.77
N THR A 351 2.48 -1.80 -6.66
CA THR A 351 3.28 -2.97 -6.29
C THR A 351 4.41 -3.21 -7.31
N GLU A 352 4.13 -3.00 -8.60
CA GLU A 352 5.04 -3.20 -9.74
C GLU A 352 6.19 -2.19 -9.81
N VAL A 353 6.16 -1.11 -9.02
CA VAL A 353 7.27 -0.18 -8.81
C VAL A 353 7.84 -0.30 -7.39
N THR A 354 7.66 -1.47 -6.78
CA THR A 354 7.94 -1.79 -5.38
C THR A 354 7.07 -1.05 -4.36
N CYS A 355 6.93 0.27 -4.46
CA CYS A 355 5.95 1.04 -3.67
C CYS A 355 5.71 2.44 -4.22
N THR A 356 6.77 3.27 -4.28
CA THR A 356 6.68 4.71 -4.56
C THR A 356 7.54 5.07 -5.76
N ALA A 357 6.94 5.73 -6.74
CA ALA A 357 7.60 6.20 -7.96
C ALA A 357 7.54 7.72 -8.11
N MET A 358 6.56 8.37 -7.45
CA MET A 358 6.45 9.82 -7.38
C MET A 358 6.11 10.24 -5.96
N THR A 359 6.68 11.36 -5.53
CA THR A 359 6.39 11.96 -4.23
C THR A 359 6.62 13.47 -4.28
N TRP A 360 6.15 14.16 -3.26
CA TRP A 360 6.31 15.59 -3.12
C TRP A 360 7.72 15.98 -2.64
N ASP A 361 8.29 17.04 -3.23
CA ASP A 361 9.47 17.72 -2.68
C ASP A 361 9.07 18.46 -1.40
N PRO A 362 9.62 18.09 -0.22
CA PRO A 362 9.21 18.72 1.03
C PRO A 362 9.54 20.22 1.11
N THR A 363 10.41 20.74 0.23
CA THR A 363 10.73 22.17 0.17
C THR A 363 9.71 22.99 -0.63
N ARG A 364 8.81 22.35 -1.39
CA ARG A 364 7.71 23.03 -2.09
C ARG A 364 6.54 23.27 -1.15
N LEU A 365 6.29 24.56 -0.86
CA LEU A 365 5.23 25.02 0.04
C LEU A 365 3.90 25.33 -0.67
N GLU A 366 3.81 25.05 -1.97
CA GLU A 366 2.59 25.25 -2.75
C GLU A 366 1.58 24.13 -2.50
N ARG A 367 0.33 24.50 -2.20
CA ARG A 367 -0.77 23.52 -2.09
C ARG A 367 -1.16 23.01 -3.47
N SER A 368 -1.19 21.70 -3.63
CA SER A 368 -1.50 21.06 -4.91
C SER A 368 -2.20 19.72 -4.74
N ALA A 369 -3.04 19.36 -5.72
CA ALA A 369 -3.63 18.02 -5.82
C ALA A 369 -2.70 17.01 -6.55
N SER A 370 -1.50 17.44 -6.93
CA SER A 370 -0.51 16.59 -7.58
C SER A 370 0.04 15.51 -6.64
N VAL A 371 0.43 14.38 -7.23
CA VAL A 371 1.15 13.28 -6.55
C VAL A 371 2.66 13.54 -6.43
N GLY A 372 3.09 14.75 -6.77
CA GLY A 372 4.48 15.19 -6.75
C GLY A 372 5.22 14.95 -8.07
N GLU A 373 6.52 14.76 -7.97
CA GLU A 373 7.43 14.56 -9.08
C GLU A 373 8.16 13.22 -8.98
N LEU A 374 8.92 12.86 -10.02
CA LEU A 374 9.61 11.57 -10.11
C LEU A 374 10.64 11.38 -8.99
N MET A 375 10.58 10.22 -8.33
CA MET A 375 11.59 9.75 -7.38
C MET A 375 13.00 9.68 -8.01
N PRO A 376 14.09 9.67 -7.22
CA PRO A 376 15.44 9.59 -7.77
C PRO A 376 15.61 8.43 -8.76
N ASN A 377 16.40 8.68 -9.82
CA ASN A 377 16.73 7.71 -10.87
C ASN A 377 15.56 7.24 -11.75
N TYR A 378 14.39 7.88 -11.68
CA TYR A 378 13.26 7.58 -12.56
C TYR A 378 13.25 8.39 -13.85
N GLN A 379 12.58 7.82 -14.85
CA GLN A 379 12.06 8.55 -16.00
C GLN A 379 10.58 8.19 -16.21
N ALA A 380 9.84 9.11 -16.81
CA ALA A 380 8.45 8.91 -17.20
C ALA A 380 8.14 9.51 -18.57
N LYS A 381 7.14 8.94 -19.23
CA LYS A 381 6.53 9.52 -20.43
C LYS A 381 5.02 9.32 -20.39
N LEU A 382 4.30 10.16 -21.11
CA LEU A 382 2.86 10.05 -21.30
C LEU A 382 2.62 9.51 -22.71
N VAL A 383 1.76 8.51 -22.86
CA VAL A 383 1.49 7.87 -24.16
C VAL A 383 0.00 7.99 -24.49
N GLY A 384 -0.31 8.56 -25.66
CA GLY A 384 -1.67 8.70 -26.16
C GLY A 384 -2.27 7.36 -26.62
N GLU A 385 -3.57 7.36 -26.90
CA GLU A 385 -4.27 6.17 -27.42
C GLU A 385 -3.73 5.71 -28.79
N ASP A 386 -3.16 6.62 -29.57
CA ASP A 386 -2.50 6.35 -30.84
C ASP A 386 -1.08 5.76 -30.68
N GLY A 387 -0.64 5.55 -29.45
CA GLY A 387 0.68 5.01 -29.10
C GLY A 387 1.82 6.03 -29.16
N LYS A 388 1.53 7.31 -29.42
CA LYS A 388 2.56 8.35 -29.49
C LYS A 388 2.84 8.98 -28.13
N GLU A 389 4.07 9.44 -27.94
CA GLU A 389 4.45 10.21 -26.77
C GLU A 389 3.77 11.59 -26.79
N ILE A 390 3.10 11.92 -25.71
CA ILE A 390 2.53 13.25 -25.45
C ILE A 390 3.62 14.07 -24.77
N THR A 391 3.96 15.22 -25.37
CA THR A 391 5.04 16.11 -24.90
C THR A 391 4.55 17.48 -24.49
N GLU A 392 3.25 17.70 -24.60
CA GLU A 392 2.56 18.92 -24.22
C GLU A 392 2.18 18.86 -22.74
N ALA A 393 2.31 20.01 -22.06
CA ALA A 393 1.86 20.15 -20.70
C ALA A 393 0.32 20.00 -20.61
N LYS A 394 -0.16 19.41 -19.51
CA LYS A 394 -1.59 19.26 -19.17
C LYS A 394 -2.43 18.46 -20.18
N VAL A 395 -1.80 17.68 -21.06
CA VAL A 395 -2.49 16.74 -21.94
C VAL A 395 -2.46 15.34 -21.29
N PRO A 396 -3.63 14.72 -21.02
CA PRO A 396 -3.69 13.39 -20.42
C PRO A 396 -3.20 12.28 -21.36
N GLY A 397 -2.46 11.31 -20.80
CA GLY A 397 -2.04 10.08 -21.48
C GLY A 397 -1.80 8.94 -20.50
N GLU A 398 -1.59 7.73 -21.00
CA GLU A 398 -1.14 6.60 -20.19
C GLU A 398 0.26 6.91 -19.62
N LEU A 399 0.39 6.88 -18.29
CA LEU A 399 1.67 7.06 -17.62
C LEU A 399 2.53 5.81 -17.82
N TRP A 400 3.70 5.98 -18.42
CA TRP A 400 4.73 4.94 -18.49
C TRP A 400 5.93 5.37 -17.66
N VAL A 401 6.47 4.46 -16.84
CA VAL A 401 7.62 4.75 -15.97
C VAL A 401 8.72 3.73 -16.15
N THR A 402 9.97 4.17 -16.00
CA THR A 402 11.14 3.30 -15.91
C THR A 402 12.04 3.79 -14.77
N GLY A 403 12.65 2.85 -14.05
CA GLY A 403 13.45 3.16 -12.88
C GLY A 403 13.92 1.90 -12.14
N PRO A 404 14.81 2.06 -11.15
CA PRO A 404 15.47 0.94 -10.48
C PRO A 404 14.55 0.08 -9.60
N THR A 405 13.38 0.60 -9.24
CA THR A 405 12.38 -0.05 -8.38
C THR A 405 11.34 -0.87 -9.17
N VAL A 406 11.35 -0.77 -10.51
CA VAL A 406 10.43 -1.50 -11.37
C VAL A 406 10.67 -3.00 -11.18
N MET A 407 9.58 -3.75 -11.00
CA MET A 407 9.61 -5.19 -10.77
C MET A 407 10.45 -5.96 -11.79
N ARG A 408 10.92 -7.15 -11.40
CA ARG A 408 11.54 -8.10 -12.34
C ARG A 408 10.49 -8.62 -13.32
N GLY A 409 9.28 -8.88 -12.86
CA GLY A 409 8.13 -9.28 -13.66
C GLY A 409 7.03 -9.85 -12.77
N TYR A 410 6.02 -10.45 -13.38
CA TYR A 410 5.07 -11.28 -12.64
C TYR A 410 5.60 -12.71 -12.53
N TRP A 411 5.60 -13.22 -11.30
CA TRP A 411 6.04 -14.56 -10.95
C TRP A 411 5.38 -15.61 -11.82
N ARG A 412 6.19 -16.44 -12.49
CA ARG A 412 5.75 -17.52 -13.40
C ARG A 412 4.73 -17.08 -14.46
N ASN A 413 4.69 -15.80 -14.80
CA ASN A 413 3.73 -15.25 -15.76
C ASN A 413 4.41 -14.33 -16.78
N PRO A 414 5.20 -14.90 -17.72
CA PRO A 414 5.90 -14.13 -18.74
C PRO A 414 4.94 -13.40 -19.70
N LYS A 415 3.73 -13.94 -19.91
CA LYS A 415 2.70 -13.28 -20.75
C LYS A 415 2.26 -11.96 -20.14
N ALA A 416 1.78 -11.97 -18.90
CA ALA A 416 1.38 -10.73 -18.21
C ALA A 416 2.55 -9.76 -18.07
N THR A 417 3.76 -10.27 -17.91
CA THR A 417 4.98 -9.43 -17.84
C THR A 417 5.21 -8.69 -19.15
N LYS A 418 5.14 -9.37 -20.30
CA LYS A 418 5.31 -8.74 -21.63
C LYS A 418 4.18 -7.77 -21.98
N GLU A 419 2.96 -8.03 -21.51
CA GLU A 419 1.82 -7.12 -21.70
C GLU A 419 1.96 -5.82 -20.88
N THR A 420 2.69 -5.88 -19.76
CA THR A 420 2.83 -4.77 -18.79
C THR A 420 4.16 -4.04 -18.91
N ILE A 421 5.24 -4.71 -19.30
CA ILE A 421 6.59 -4.14 -19.45
C ILE A 421 6.99 -4.20 -20.92
N VAL A 422 7.22 -3.02 -21.50
CA VAL A 422 7.69 -2.85 -22.88
C VAL A 422 9.15 -2.42 -22.85
N THR A 423 9.99 -3.09 -23.63
CA THR A 423 11.40 -2.70 -23.79
C THR A 423 11.52 -1.82 -25.04
N ASP A 424 12.11 -0.63 -24.92
CA ASP A 424 12.40 0.24 -26.06
C ASP A 424 13.67 -0.20 -26.82
N ALA A 425 13.99 0.51 -27.92
CA ALA A 425 15.14 0.19 -28.76
C ALA A 425 16.47 0.35 -28.03
N GLU A 426 16.52 1.22 -27.01
CA GLU A 426 17.66 1.46 -26.13
C GLU A 426 17.77 0.44 -24.99
N GLY A 427 16.82 -0.49 -24.88
CA GLY A 427 16.81 -1.54 -23.86
C GLY A 427 16.19 -1.13 -22.52
N ASN A 428 15.60 0.06 -22.41
CA ASN A 428 14.90 0.49 -21.20
C ASN A 428 13.59 -0.27 -21.03
N ARG A 429 13.34 -0.75 -19.82
CA ARG A 429 12.12 -1.46 -19.44
C ARG A 429 11.06 -0.48 -18.95
N TRP A 430 10.13 -0.10 -19.82
CA TRP A 430 9.00 0.77 -19.49
C TRP A 430 7.84 -0.03 -18.92
N LEU A 431 7.45 0.30 -17.69
CA LEU A 431 6.22 -0.18 -17.08
C LEU A 431 5.03 0.65 -17.58
N ARG A 432 4.09 -0.03 -18.24
CA ARG A 432 2.77 0.51 -18.58
C ARG A 432 1.88 0.46 -17.34
N THR A 433 1.62 1.60 -16.74
CA THR A 433 1.02 1.64 -15.40
C THR A 433 -0.46 1.30 -15.39
N GLY A 434 -1.17 1.50 -16.50
CA GLY A 434 -2.62 1.44 -16.51
C GLY A 434 -3.31 2.72 -16.00
N ASP A 435 -2.55 3.73 -15.59
CA ASP A 435 -3.04 4.99 -15.04
C ASP A 435 -2.98 6.11 -16.09
N VAL A 436 -4.04 6.90 -16.18
CA VAL A 436 -4.06 8.14 -16.97
C VAL A 436 -3.54 9.27 -16.12
N ALA A 437 -2.55 9.99 -16.63
CA ALA A 437 -1.94 11.12 -15.94
C ALA A 437 -1.67 12.28 -16.90
N TYR A 438 -1.45 13.45 -16.34
CA TYR A 438 -0.83 14.57 -17.04
C TYR A 438 0.25 15.20 -16.15
N VAL A 439 1.14 15.99 -16.76
CA VAL A 439 2.14 16.78 -16.05
C VAL A 439 1.81 18.27 -16.19
N GLN A 440 1.96 19.04 -15.11
CA GLN A 440 1.70 20.49 -15.11
C GLN A 440 2.56 21.24 -16.12
N GLU A 441 3.83 20.85 -16.20
CA GLU A 441 4.82 21.36 -17.14
C GLU A 441 5.66 20.18 -17.63
N TYR A 442 5.81 20.03 -18.95
CA TYR A 442 6.58 18.92 -19.54
C TYR A 442 8.09 19.18 -19.42
N LYS A 443 8.63 19.08 -18.21
CA LYS A 443 10.05 19.30 -17.89
C LYS A 443 10.47 18.49 -16.67
N THR A 444 11.79 18.36 -16.50
CA THR A 444 12.40 17.85 -15.26
C THR A 444 11.87 18.61 -14.03
N GLY A 445 11.37 17.89 -13.04
CA GLY A 445 10.73 18.46 -11.84
C GLY A 445 9.26 18.91 -12.02
N GLY A 446 8.66 18.58 -13.17
CA GLY A 446 7.24 18.79 -13.42
C GLY A 446 6.36 17.97 -12.46
N LEU A 447 5.28 18.58 -12.00
CA LEU A 447 4.31 17.95 -11.09
C LEU A 447 3.31 17.09 -11.86
N PHE A 448 3.17 15.82 -11.45
CA PHE A 448 2.27 14.86 -12.06
C PHE A 448 0.92 14.83 -11.35
N PHE A 449 -0.14 14.64 -12.13
CA PHE A 449 -1.52 14.50 -11.66
C PHE A 449 -2.10 13.22 -12.23
N ILE A 450 -2.66 12.40 -11.35
CA ILE A 450 -3.33 11.15 -11.74
C ILE A 450 -4.81 11.46 -11.95
N VAL A 451 -5.32 11.14 -13.14
CA VAL A 451 -6.72 11.34 -13.51
C VAL A 451 -7.57 10.19 -12.96
N ASP A 452 -7.30 8.96 -13.44
CA ASP A 452 -7.89 7.72 -12.93
C ASP A 452 -7.16 6.52 -13.57
N ARG A 453 -7.61 5.31 -13.26
CA ARG A 453 -7.21 4.08 -13.94
C ARG A 453 -7.94 3.95 -15.26
N MET A 454 -7.23 3.63 -16.34
CA MET A 454 -7.81 3.44 -17.68
C MET A 454 -9.02 2.50 -17.67
N LYS A 455 -8.93 1.39 -16.94
CA LYS A 455 -10.01 0.39 -16.86
C LYS A 455 -11.23 0.83 -16.06
N GLU A 456 -11.15 1.95 -15.35
CA GLU A 456 -12.23 2.48 -14.53
C GLU A 456 -12.95 3.66 -15.19
N LEU A 457 -12.38 4.24 -16.25
CA LEU A 457 -12.98 5.33 -17.02
C LEU A 457 -14.30 4.89 -17.63
N ILE A 458 -15.31 5.75 -17.50
CA ILE A 458 -16.67 5.54 -18.00
C ILE A 458 -16.78 6.15 -19.40
N LYS A 459 -17.24 5.37 -20.38
CA LYS A 459 -17.26 5.75 -21.80
C LYS A 459 -18.62 6.34 -22.20
N VAL A 460 -18.77 7.66 -22.06
CA VAL A 460 -20.03 8.39 -22.34
C VAL A 460 -19.96 9.06 -23.71
N LYS A 461 -20.64 8.51 -24.73
CA LYS A 461 -20.62 8.99 -26.13
C LYS A 461 -19.22 9.27 -26.67
N GLY A 462 -18.28 8.36 -26.41
CA GLY A 462 -16.87 8.53 -26.82
C GLY A 462 -16.03 9.44 -25.92
N ASN A 463 -16.60 10.08 -24.90
CA ASN A 463 -15.86 10.80 -23.87
C ASN A 463 -15.45 9.84 -22.75
N GLN A 464 -14.25 10.02 -22.20
CA GLN A 464 -13.80 9.30 -21.01
C GLN A 464 -14.09 10.14 -19.77
N VAL A 465 -14.95 9.63 -18.90
CA VAL A 465 -15.29 10.25 -17.62
C VAL A 465 -14.54 9.52 -16.52
N ALA A 466 -13.76 10.27 -15.73
CA ALA A 466 -13.07 9.75 -14.56
C ALA A 466 -14.03 9.66 -13.35
N PRO A 467 -14.31 8.46 -12.83
CA PRO A 467 -15.05 8.32 -11.57
C PRO A 467 -14.47 9.16 -10.43
N ALA A 468 -13.14 9.16 -10.25
CA ALA A 468 -12.48 9.87 -9.16
C ALA A 468 -12.75 11.38 -9.16
N GLU A 469 -12.90 12.00 -10.34
CA GLU A 469 -13.27 13.42 -10.47
C GLU A 469 -14.67 13.70 -9.92
N LEU A 470 -15.64 12.84 -10.24
CA LEU A 470 -17.01 12.99 -9.77
C LEU A 470 -17.13 12.68 -8.27
N GLU A 471 -16.40 11.67 -7.79
CA GLU A 471 -16.30 11.33 -6.37
C GLU A 471 -15.75 12.50 -5.55
N ALA A 472 -14.69 13.14 -6.04
CA ALA A 472 -14.10 14.32 -5.39
C ALA A 472 -15.11 15.46 -5.25
N LEU A 473 -15.86 15.78 -6.31
CA LEU A 473 -16.90 16.82 -6.28
C LEU A 473 -18.04 16.47 -5.33
N LEU A 474 -18.48 15.20 -5.31
CA LEU A 474 -19.56 14.75 -4.43
C LEU A 474 -19.16 14.89 -2.95
N LEU A 475 -17.90 14.63 -2.60
CA LEU A 475 -17.38 14.77 -1.24
C LEU A 475 -17.27 16.22 -0.75
N GLU A 476 -17.38 17.23 -1.62
CA GLU A 476 -17.46 18.64 -1.20
C GLU A 476 -18.79 18.96 -0.49
N ARG A 477 -19.83 18.16 -0.70
CA ARG A 477 -21.12 18.36 -0.04
C ARG A 477 -21.05 17.99 1.44
N GLN A 478 -21.74 18.74 2.28
CA GLN A 478 -21.82 18.48 3.72
C GLN A 478 -22.71 17.28 4.08
N ASP A 479 -23.70 16.99 3.23
CA ASP A 479 -24.64 15.87 3.41
C ASP A 479 -24.17 14.54 2.82
N VAL A 480 -22.97 14.51 2.22
CA VAL A 480 -22.31 13.31 1.70
C VAL A 480 -21.11 12.98 2.60
N ALA A 481 -21.15 11.79 3.22
CA ALA A 481 -20.06 11.26 4.03
C ALA A 481 -19.03 10.49 3.20
N ASP A 482 -19.49 9.77 2.17
CA ASP A 482 -18.65 8.97 1.29
C ASP A 482 -19.33 8.80 -0.07
N ALA A 483 -18.55 8.60 -1.13
CA ALA A 483 -19.07 8.47 -2.48
C ALA A 483 -18.23 7.50 -3.33
N ALA A 484 -18.90 6.80 -4.24
CA ALA A 484 -18.27 6.06 -5.32
C ALA A 484 -19.06 6.20 -6.60
N VAL A 485 -18.36 6.29 -7.73
CA VAL A 485 -18.97 6.40 -9.04
C VAL A 485 -18.58 5.20 -9.90
N VAL A 486 -19.57 4.66 -10.60
CA VAL A 486 -19.40 3.57 -11.57
C VAL A 486 -20.17 3.89 -12.84
N GLY A 487 -19.76 3.28 -13.95
CA GLY A 487 -20.53 3.29 -15.18
C GLY A 487 -21.64 2.26 -15.15
N VAL A 488 -22.81 2.65 -15.65
CA VAL A 488 -23.96 1.77 -15.90
C VAL A 488 -24.40 1.91 -17.34
N THR A 489 -24.81 0.82 -17.97
CA THR A 489 -25.30 0.83 -19.35
C THR A 489 -26.80 0.99 -19.36
N LEU A 490 -27.29 2.07 -19.96
CA LEU A 490 -28.71 2.34 -20.20
C LEU A 490 -28.89 2.56 -21.70
N ASP A 491 -29.82 1.83 -22.33
CA ASP A 491 -30.11 1.94 -23.76
C ASP A 491 -28.87 1.82 -24.67
N GLY A 492 -27.93 0.93 -24.29
CA GLY A 492 -26.68 0.70 -25.04
C GLY A 492 -25.58 1.74 -24.82
N GLU A 493 -25.82 2.74 -23.97
CA GLU A 493 -24.85 3.80 -23.67
C GLU A 493 -24.43 3.77 -22.20
N GLU A 494 -23.14 4.01 -21.91
CA GLU A 494 -22.65 4.06 -20.55
C GLU A 494 -22.86 5.45 -19.93
N PHE A 495 -23.37 5.49 -18.71
CA PHE A 495 -23.59 6.71 -17.93
C PHE A 495 -23.01 6.59 -16.52
N PRO A 496 -22.53 7.69 -15.93
CA PRO A 496 -22.13 7.70 -14.52
C PRO A 496 -23.32 7.50 -13.59
N ARG A 497 -23.19 6.58 -12.63
CA ARG A 497 -24.07 6.39 -11.45
C ARG A 497 -23.24 6.59 -10.19
N ALA A 498 -23.80 7.30 -9.21
CA ALA A 498 -23.17 7.48 -7.90
C ALA A 498 -23.83 6.60 -6.83
N TYR A 499 -23.01 6.00 -5.98
CA TYR A 499 -23.40 5.45 -4.68
C TYR A 499 -22.95 6.42 -3.58
N ILE A 500 -23.86 6.78 -2.69
CA ILE A 500 -23.65 7.79 -1.66
C ILE A 500 -23.92 7.19 -0.28
N VAL A 501 -22.98 7.43 0.65
CA VAL A 501 -23.23 7.31 2.08
C VAL A 501 -23.59 8.71 2.58
N ARG A 502 -24.74 8.84 3.24
CA ARG A 502 -25.20 10.13 3.77
C ARG A 502 -24.44 10.47 5.05
N SER A 503 -24.22 11.77 5.26
CA SER A 503 -23.77 12.26 6.56
C SER A 503 -24.82 11.96 7.64
N PRO A 504 -24.42 11.63 8.88
CA PRO A 504 -25.36 11.41 9.97
C PRO A 504 -26.33 12.58 10.14
N GLY A 505 -27.63 12.27 10.24
CA GLY A 505 -28.68 13.28 10.44
C GLY A 505 -29.12 14.05 9.18
N THR A 506 -28.63 13.70 7.99
CA THR A 506 -29.05 14.34 6.73
C THR A 506 -30.04 13.47 5.93
N ASN A 507 -30.90 14.12 5.14
CA ASN A 507 -31.95 13.46 4.38
C ASN A 507 -32.02 13.84 2.88
N ALA A 508 -30.96 14.43 2.32
CA ALA A 508 -30.92 14.93 0.93
C ALA A 508 -31.31 13.90 -0.13
N ALA A 509 -32.17 14.29 -1.07
CA ALA A 509 -32.66 13.40 -2.12
C ALA A 509 -31.60 13.18 -3.23
N GLY A 510 -31.67 12.03 -3.92
CA GLY A 510 -30.71 11.69 -4.98
C GLY A 510 -30.75 12.70 -6.13
N GLU A 511 -31.94 13.19 -6.47
CA GLU A 511 -32.17 14.21 -7.50
C GLU A 511 -31.53 15.55 -7.13
N GLU A 512 -31.51 15.92 -5.84
CA GLU A 512 -30.88 17.15 -5.36
C GLU A 512 -29.36 17.08 -5.50
N ILE A 513 -28.78 15.92 -5.15
CA ILE A 513 -27.34 15.66 -5.32
C ILE A 513 -26.97 15.69 -6.81
N ALA A 514 -27.75 15.00 -7.66
CA ALA A 514 -27.52 14.99 -9.09
C ALA A 514 -27.61 16.40 -9.69
N LYS A 515 -28.69 17.14 -9.45
CA LYS A 515 -28.88 18.52 -9.92
C LYS A 515 -27.78 19.47 -9.44
N TRP A 516 -27.28 19.27 -8.22
CA TRP A 516 -26.16 20.05 -7.70
C TRP A 516 -24.87 19.78 -8.46
N LEU A 517 -24.59 18.51 -8.81
CA LEU A 517 -23.42 18.14 -9.60
C LEU A 517 -23.53 18.65 -11.04
N GLU A 518 -24.73 18.61 -11.65
CA GLU A 518 -24.96 19.07 -13.02
C GLU A 518 -24.53 20.53 -13.27
N LYS A 519 -24.57 21.38 -12.23
CA LYS A 519 -24.14 22.78 -12.29
C LYS A 519 -22.61 22.95 -12.29
N ARG A 520 -21.85 21.89 -12.04
CA ARG A 520 -20.38 21.89 -11.88
C ARG A 520 -19.64 21.09 -12.93
N VAL A 521 -20.35 20.27 -13.71
CA VAL A 521 -19.73 19.34 -14.67
C VAL A 521 -20.35 19.47 -16.07
N SER A 522 -19.55 19.08 -17.07
CA SER A 522 -20.00 18.97 -18.47
C SER A 522 -21.14 17.95 -18.62
N ARG A 523 -21.91 18.04 -19.71
CA ARG A 523 -23.09 17.17 -19.94
C ARG A 523 -22.80 15.67 -19.87
N HIS A 524 -21.64 15.24 -20.39
CA HIS A 524 -21.24 13.83 -20.39
C HIS A 524 -20.80 13.32 -19.01
N LYS A 525 -20.51 14.20 -18.05
CA LYS A 525 -20.13 13.86 -16.66
C LYS A 525 -21.30 13.79 -15.69
N ARG A 526 -22.53 14.06 -16.15
CA ARG A 526 -23.72 14.10 -15.29
C ARG A 526 -24.12 12.69 -14.85
N LEU A 527 -24.71 12.57 -13.65
CA LEU A 527 -25.14 11.30 -13.05
C LEU A 527 -26.44 10.76 -13.67
N LYS A 528 -26.46 10.58 -14.99
CA LYS A 528 -27.61 10.03 -15.72
C LYS A 528 -27.91 8.57 -15.36
N GLY A 529 -26.92 7.85 -14.85
CA GLY A 529 -27.09 6.53 -14.27
C GLY A 529 -27.79 6.54 -12.90
N GLY A 530 -28.10 7.73 -12.36
CA GLY A 530 -28.81 7.92 -11.09
C GLY A 530 -27.89 8.06 -9.88
N VAL A 531 -28.53 8.27 -8.73
CA VAL A 531 -27.90 8.31 -7.40
C VAL A 531 -28.57 7.26 -6.53
N ALA A 532 -27.78 6.33 -6.00
CA ALA A 532 -28.21 5.31 -5.05
C ALA A 532 -27.60 5.57 -3.67
N PHE A 533 -28.31 5.19 -2.62
CA PHE A 533 -27.81 5.28 -1.25
C PHE A 533 -27.37 3.90 -0.77
N THR A 534 -26.30 3.89 0.03
CA THR A 534 -25.72 2.67 0.62
C THR A 534 -25.16 3.01 1.99
N ASP A 535 -25.12 2.03 2.88
CA ASP A 535 -24.58 2.23 4.23
C ASP A 535 -23.06 2.39 4.23
N VAL A 536 -22.39 1.71 3.29
CA VAL A 536 -20.94 1.73 3.14
C VAL A 536 -20.52 1.66 1.66
N ILE A 537 -19.44 2.37 1.32
CA ILE A 537 -18.72 2.20 0.05
C ILE A 537 -17.73 1.04 0.22
N PRO A 538 -17.83 -0.06 -0.56
CA PRO A 538 -16.94 -1.19 -0.42
C PRO A 538 -15.53 -0.80 -0.85
N LYS A 539 -14.57 -0.94 0.05
CA LYS A 539 -13.14 -0.61 -0.15
C LYS A 539 -12.27 -1.77 0.34
N ASN A 540 -11.11 -1.95 -0.28
CA ASN A 540 -10.12 -2.88 0.25
C ASN A 540 -9.40 -2.26 1.48
N PRO A 541 -8.60 -3.04 2.23
CA PRO A 541 -7.85 -2.53 3.38
C PRO A 541 -6.83 -1.42 3.05
N SER A 542 -6.44 -1.24 1.79
CA SER A 542 -5.60 -0.12 1.33
C SER A 542 -6.41 1.10 0.89
N GLY A 543 -7.71 1.16 1.18
CA GLY A 543 -8.60 2.29 0.88
C GLY A 543 -9.13 2.37 -0.55
N LYS A 544 -8.82 1.39 -1.42
CA LYS A 544 -9.23 1.38 -2.83
C LYS A 544 -10.66 0.90 -2.98
N ILE A 545 -11.50 1.67 -3.68
CA ILE A 545 -12.90 1.31 -3.97
C ILE A 545 -12.97 0.02 -4.79
N LEU A 546 -13.74 -0.95 -4.29
CA LEU A 546 -14.04 -2.23 -4.94
C LEU A 546 -15.16 -2.06 -5.97
N ARG A 547 -14.90 -1.30 -7.04
CA ARG A 547 -15.89 -0.93 -8.07
C ARG A 547 -16.58 -2.11 -8.74
N LYS A 548 -15.95 -3.28 -8.79
CA LYS A 548 -16.58 -4.50 -9.31
C LYS A 548 -17.87 -4.83 -8.56
N ILE A 549 -17.86 -4.75 -7.22
CA ILE A 549 -19.02 -5.01 -6.37
C ILE A 549 -20.12 -3.99 -6.67
N LEU A 550 -19.76 -2.71 -6.78
CA LEU A 550 -20.72 -1.64 -7.09
C LEU A 550 -21.31 -1.73 -8.50
N ARG A 551 -20.53 -2.18 -9.48
CA ARG A 551 -21.01 -2.44 -10.84
C ARG A 551 -21.97 -3.63 -10.87
N GLU A 552 -21.68 -4.71 -10.15
CA GLU A 552 -22.57 -5.87 -10.02
C GLU A 552 -23.88 -5.47 -9.34
N LYS A 553 -23.81 -4.73 -8.23
CA LYS A 553 -24.97 -4.13 -7.57
C LYS A 553 -25.76 -3.23 -8.54
N ALA A 554 -25.08 -2.39 -9.30
CA ALA A 554 -25.74 -1.48 -10.24
C ALA A 554 -26.49 -2.24 -11.33
N LYS A 555 -25.90 -3.31 -11.89
CA LYS A 555 -26.58 -4.18 -12.88
C LYS A 555 -27.88 -4.77 -12.36
N GLN A 556 -27.95 -5.09 -11.06
CA GLN A 556 -29.17 -5.60 -10.42
C GLN A 556 -30.19 -4.48 -10.22
N GLU A 557 -29.75 -3.27 -9.86
CA GLU A 557 -30.63 -2.14 -9.55
C GLU A 557 -31.25 -1.46 -10.78
N VAL A 558 -30.48 -1.26 -11.85
CA VAL A 558 -30.99 -0.61 -13.08
C VAL A 558 -31.46 -1.61 -14.15
N GLY A 559 -31.12 -2.90 -14.01
CA GLY A 559 -31.38 -3.93 -15.01
C GLY A 559 -30.60 -3.70 -16.31
N ASN A 560 -30.35 -4.76 -17.08
CA ASN A 560 -30.13 -4.56 -18.51
C ASN A 560 -31.49 -4.18 -19.08
N SER A 561 -31.79 -2.89 -19.20
CA SER A 561 -32.93 -2.41 -19.99
C SER A 561 -32.67 -2.71 -21.47
N VAL A 562 -32.72 -3.98 -21.84
CA VAL A 562 -32.98 -4.39 -23.23
C VAL A 562 -34.49 -4.22 -23.39
N SER A 563 -34.87 -3.02 -23.79
CA SER A 563 -36.22 -2.73 -24.26
C SER A 563 -36.58 -3.78 -25.32
N LYS A 564 -37.50 -4.69 -24.96
CA LYS A 564 -38.17 -5.55 -25.94
C LYS A 564 -38.94 -4.62 -26.89
N LEU A 565 -38.50 -4.55 -28.13
CA LEU A 565 -39.36 -4.26 -29.28
C LEU A 565 -39.23 -5.42 -30.24
#